data_AF-W7ESB0-F1
#
_entry.id   AF-W7ESB0-F1
#
_cell.length_a   1.000
_cell.length_b   1.000
_cell.length_c   1.000
_cell.angle_alpha   90.00
_cell.angle_beta   90.00
_cell.angle_gamma   90.00
#
_symmetry.space_group_name_H-M   'P 1'
#
loop_
_entity.id
_entity.type
_entity.pdbx_description
1 polymer ?
#
loop_
_entity_poly.entity_id
_entity_poly.type
_entity_poly.pdbx_seq_one_letter_code
_entity_poly.pdbx_strand_id
1 'polypeptide(L)'
;MVLNEDVKDCKIISCEKSKHCTSIIIRDVLITDEFMSDHFHDDQNKIEKSKKKKKNKNKTNKNNNNNNDNNNKSKHKEINSIHEKHIEDNTLRNNLLNNGICDDHVLCNNDVDYPNERNFFEYKKMVMTLLKQNKKDKKIYFEKKDIYKRQMIFSYDPLTVQSELIYTIKKNQEIKNDNENITFEYIQSASQYHIMFCCSIFFVINPNLFFNNKNFKINICILGGGTNVLSNIIKTIFHDYYIHFDIIEIDETVKKFYSLFTDETYNNERHIMNYIINDSYDYITKFTQNQFYNIIFLDINNSQNSYITADGYKLYMTCPHVKFLNNHIINNIKNILKKDNGILVVNLLTRDKHAKTYVYNFFKTFFVTLISISSINKEINEVLICSDNIITPEKNTTFQYNLLYMIKNYYDKWFLNFDLEQFINNIKIM
;
A
#
# COMPACT_ATOMS: atom_id res chain seq x y z
N MET A 1 11.97 14.30 -24.59
CA MET A 1 11.42 14.19 -23.22
C MET A 1 12.55 14.52 -22.26
N VAL A 2 12.36 15.46 -21.34
CA VAL A 2 13.25 15.58 -20.18
C VAL A 2 12.73 14.60 -19.14
N LEU A 3 13.32 13.42 -19.09
CA LEU A 3 13.29 12.59 -17.88
C LEU A 3 14.22 13.27 -16.87
N ASN A 4 13.83 13.38 -15.61
CA ASN A 4 14.60 14.09 -14.58
C ASN A 4 16.07 13.61 -14.57
N GLU A 5 16.99 14.53 -14.86
CA GLU A 5 18.44 14.26 -14.86
C GLU A 5 18.97 13.88 -13.46
N ASP A 6 18.20 14.18 -12.40
CA ASP A 6 18.45 13.80 -11.01
C ASP A 6 18.10 12.33 -10.68
N VAL A 7 17.28 11.62 -11.49
CA VAL A 7 16.91 10.21 -11.22
C VAL A 7 17.98 9.28 -11.78
N LYS A 8 19.01 9.07 -10.96
CA LYS A 8 20.07 8.08 -11.19
C LYS A 8 19.50 6.67 -11.28
N ASP A 9 20.23 5.80 -11.99
CA ASP A 9 20.01 4.35 -12.02
C ASP A 9 18.56 3.93 -12.38
N CYS A 10 18.01 4.64 -13.37
CA CYS A 10 16.69 4.43 -13.96
C CYS A 10 16.77 3.67 -15.29
N LYS A 11 15.94 2.64 -15.46
CA LYS A 11 15.82 1.80 -16.67
C LYS A 11 14.38 1.85 -17.19
N ILE A 12 14.18 2.29 -18.43
CA ILE A 12 12.87 2.15 -19.10
C ILE A 12 12.67 0.68 -19.47
N ILE A 13 11.51 0.13 -19.10
CA ILE A 13 11.12 -1.25 -19.37
C ILE A 13 10.15 -1.32 -20.55
N SER A 14 9.23 -0.36 -20.65
CA SER A 14 8.38 -0.20 -21.82
C SER A 14 7.86 1.23 -21.96
N CYS A 15 7.45 1.58 -23.18
CA CYS A 15 6.79 2.84 -23.53
C CYS A 15 5.77 2.56 -24.63
N GLU A 16 4.48 2.64 -24.30
CA GLU A 16 3.37 2.34 -25.22
C GLU A 16 2.44 3.54 -25.40
N LYS A 17 1.80 3.64 -26.57
CA LYS A 17 0.78 4.66 -26.81
C LYS A 17 -0.57 4.19 -26.26
N SER A 18 -1.24 5.10 -25.55
CA SER A 18 -2.58 4.89 -25.02
C SER A 18 -3.62 5.69 -25.80
N LYS A 19 -4.82 5.12 -25.95
CA LYS A 19 -6.02 5.80 -26.48
C LYS A 19 -6.58 6.85 -25.50
N HIS A 20 -6.20 6.80 -24.23
CA HIS A 20 -6.81 7.57 -23.13
C HIS A 20 -5.83 8.54 -22.44
N CYS A 21 -4.53 8.22 -22.36
CA CYS A 21 -3.54 8.99 -21.60
C CYS A 21 -2.24 9.33 -22.39
N THR A 22 -2.33 9.40 -23.73
CA THR A 22 -1.24 9.68 -24.69
C THR A 22 -0.17 8.59 -24.81
N SER A 23 0.77 8.47 -23.86
CA SER A 23 1.68 7.32 -23.74
C SER A 23 1.89 6.97 -22.27
N ILE A 24 2.06 5.68 -22.01
CA ILE A 24 2.37 5.11 -20.71
C ILE A 24 3.85 4.70 -20.73
N ILE A 25 4.59 5.04 -19.69
CA ILE A 25 5.99 4.64 -19.51
C ILE A 25 6.07 3.76 -18.27
N ILE A 26 6.65 2.56 -18.43
CA ILE A 26 7.04 1.69 -17.32
C ILE A 26 8.55 1.83 -17.12
N ARG A 27 8.98 2.18 -15.92
CA ARG A 27 10.40 2.31 -15.55
C ARG A 27 10.70 1.60 -14.24
N ASP A 28 11.90 1.07 -14.14
CA ASP A 28 12.50 0.58 -12.90
C ASP A 28 13.54 1.59 -12.41
N VAL A 29 13.57 1.86 -11.11
CA VAL A 29 14.53 2.77 -10.47
C VAL A 29 15.19 2.04 -9.30
N LEU A 30 16.52 1.97 -9.29
CA LEU A 30 17.29 1.45 -8.16
C LEU A 30 17.24 2.46 -7.00
N ILE A 31 16.80 2.02 -5.82
CA ILE A 31 16.40 2.90 -4.71
C ILE A 31 16.87 2.41 -3.33
N THR A 32 17.90 1.56 -3.29
CA THR A 32 18.43 0.92 -2.08
C THR A 32 18.64 1.89 -0.91
N ASP A 33 19.45 2.95 -1.07
CA ASP A 33 19.75 3.89 0.04
C ASP A 33 18.53 4.69 0.50
N GLU A 34 17.68 5.14 -0.43
CA GLU A 34 16.44 5.89 -0.15
C GLU A 34 15.47 5.03 0.68
N PHE A 35 15.18 3.84 0.17
CA PHE A 35 14.28 2.88 0.79
C PHE A 35 14.78 2.45 2.19
N MET A 36 16.08 2.17 2.31
CA MET A 36 16.69 1.79 3.58
C MET A 36 16.68 2.94 4.61
N SER A 37 16.83 4.19 4.15
CA SER A 37 16.67 5.39 4.97
C SER A 37 15.23 5.56 5.47
N ASP A 38 14.26 5.56 4.56
CA ASP A 38 12.88 5.91 4.88
C ASP A 38 12.18 4.85 5.74
N HIS A 39 12.55 3.58 5.56
CA HIS A 39 11.94 2.48 6.31
C HIS A 39 12.74 2.08 7.55
N PHE A 40 14.07 2.03 7.52
CA PHE A 40 14.86 1.31 8.55
C PHE A 40 15.91 2.15 9.30
N HIS A 41 15.93 3.48 9.16
CA HIS A 41 16.70 4.36 10.03
C HIS A 41 15.94 4.69 11.34
N ASP A 42 16.60 4.49 12.48
CA ASP A 42 16.04 4.84 13.79
C ASP A 42 15.88 6.35 13.99
N ASP A 43 14.68 6.76 14.41
CA ASP A 43 14.25 8.17 14.50
C ASP A 43 15.06 9.04 15.48
N GLN A 44 15.89 8.43 16.34
CA GLN A 44 16.81 9.15 17.23
C GLN A 44 17.65 10.20 16.47
N ASN A 45 18.05 9.91 15.22
CA ASN A 45 18.83 10.82 14.38
C ASN A 45 18.02 11.93 13.69
N LYS A 46 16.68 11.88 13.64
CA LYS A 46 15.86 13.00 13.09
C LYS A 46 15.84 14.19 14.06
N ILE A 47 15.95 13.95 15.37
CA ILE A 47 16.11 14.98 16.40
C ILE A 47 17.48 15.68 16.31
N GLU A 48 18.54 14.95 15.93
CA GLU A 48 19.88 15.49 15.64
C GLU A 48 19.88 16.39 14.38
N LYS A 49 19.36 15.90 13.25
CA LYS A 49 19.35 16.64 11.98
C LYS A 49 18.55 17.96 12.08
N SER A 50 17.44 17.97 12.83
CA SER A 50 16.64 19.19 13.08
C SER A 50 17.34 20.19 14.02
N LYS A 51 18.06 19.73 15.06
CA LYS A 51 18.92 20.59 15.91
C LYS A 51 20.09 21.20 15.11
N LYS A 52 20.75 20.42 14.24
CA LYS A 52 21.83 20.90 13.36
C LYS A 52 21.34 21.96 12.35
N LYS A 53 20.18 21.78 11.71
CA LYS A 53 19.57 22.82 10.84
C LYS A 53 19.21 24.11 11.58
N LYS A 54 18.88 24.08 12.88
CA LYS A 54 18.70 25.31 13.69
C LYS A 54 20.02 26.01 14.04
N LYS A 55 21.10 25.29 14.37
CA LYS A 55 22.40 25.91 14.71
C LYS A 55 23.03 26.68 13.54
N ASN A 56 22.89 26.20 12.30
CA ASN A 56 23.53 26.85 11.15
C ASN A 56 22.84 28.15 10.68
N LYS A 57 21.63 28.49 11.15
CA LYS A 57 20.98 29.78 10.81
C LYS A 57 21.42 30.97 11.68
N ASN A 58 22.18 30.74 12.76
CA ASN A 58 22.60 31.80 13.69
C ASN A 58 24.12 32.09 13.65
N LYS A 59 24.81 31.79 12.54
CA LYS A 59 26.27 32.04 12.38
C LYS A 59 26.65 32.73 11.06
N THR A 60 25.93 33.79 10.72
CA THR A 60 26.33 34.76 9.67
C THR A 60 26.03 36.20 10.13
N ASN A 61 26.90 36.75 10.99
CA ASN A 61 27.28 38.17 11.06
C ASN A 61 28.13 38.50 12.31
N LYS A 62 29.45 38.55 12.15
CA LYS A 62 30.34 39.59 12.73
C LYS A 62 31.75 39.46 12.13
N ASN A 63 32.38 40.60 11.86
CA ASN A 63 33.67 40.67 11.17
C ASN A 63 34.87 40.55 12.13
N ASN A 64 36.00 40.15 11.53
CA ASN A 64 37.41 40.45 11.83
C ASN A 64 37.79 41.00 13.22
N ASN A 65 38.81 40.36 13.83
CA ASN A 65 40.10 41.05 14.01
C ASN A 65 41.28 40.06 14.20
N ASN A 66 42.50 40.57 14.07
CA ASN A 66 43.74 39.81 14.00
C ASN A 66 44.23 39.31 15.37
N ASN A 67 44.95 38.17 15.42
CA ASN A 67 46.42 38.17 15.54
C ASN A 67 47.03 36.75 15.56
N ASN A 68 48.37 36.69 15.48
CA ASN A 68 49.19 35.47 15.48
C ASN A 68 49.10 34.69 16.81
N ASP A 69 49.41 33.38 16.79
CA ASP A 69 50.74 32.94 17.25
C ASP A 69 51.12 31.50 16.87
N ASN A 70 52.41 31.18 16.95
CA ASN A 70 52.99 29.86 16.63
C ASN A 70 52.94 28.87 17.80
N ASN A 71 52.74 27.57 17.55
CA ASN A 71 53.82 26.58 17.77
C ASN A 71 53.57 25.11 17.36
N ASN A 72 54.69 24.46 17.05
CA ASN A 72 54.95 23.06 16.76
C ASN A 72 54.44 22.03 17.80
N LYS A 73 54.07 20.81 17.35
CA LYS A 73 54.94 19.60 17.48
C LYS A 73 54.40 18.29 16.85
N SER A 74 55.35 17.40 16.53
CA SER A 74 55.34 15.92 16.36
C SER A 74 53.99 15.20 16.14
N LYS A 75 53.79 14.48 15.02
CA LYS A 75 54.34 13.11 14.77
C LYS A 75 54.16 12.12 15.93
N HIS A 76 53.36 11.07 15.71
CA HIS A 76 53.90 9.71 15.67
C HIS A 76 53.06 8.81 14.76
N LYS A 77 53.71 7.84 14.11
CA LYS A 77 53.05 6.62 13.63
C LYS A 77 53.25 5.56 14.72
N GLU A 78 52.35 4.59 14.77
CA GLU A 78 52.81 3.21 14.96
C GLU A 78 51.89 2.25 14.18
N ILE A 79 52.47 1.12 13.79
CA ILE A 79 51.82 0.02 13.05
C ILE A 79 52.19 -1.24 13.82
N ASN A 80 51.24 -2.14 14.05
CA ASN A 80 51.54 -3.57 14.12
C ASN A 80 50.30 -4.42 13.75
N SER A 81 50.55 -5.70 13.46
CA SER A 81 49.66 -6.58 12.68
C SER A 81 49.87 -8.05 13.12
N ILE A 82 49.44 -9.04 12.30
CA ILE A 82 49.72 -10.51 12.41
C ILE A 82 48.83 -11.18 13.50
N HIS A 83 47.80 -11.97 13.14
CA HIS A 83 47.78 -13.44 12.83
C HIS A 83 47.88 -14.33 14.10
N GLU A 84 47.33 -15.55 14.21
CA GLU A 84 46.69 -16.54 13.30
C GLU A 84 45.26 -16.96 13.84
N LYS A 85 44.31 -17.66 13.16
CA LYS A 85 44.31 -19.00 12.49
C LYS A 85 44.63 -20.16 13.46
N HIS A 86 44.08 -21.37 13.42
CA HIS A 86 43.01 -22.07 12.63
C HIS A 86 42.07 -22.77 13.67
N ILE A 87 41.20 -23.78 13.47
CA ILE A 87 40.91 -24.72 12.35
C ILE A 87 39.37 -24.92 12.14
N GLU A 88 38.85 -26.14 12.15
CA GLU A 88 37.61 -26.58 11.47
C GLU A 88 36.94 -27.78 12.19
N ASP A 89 35.62 -27.95 11.99
CA ASP A 89 34.93 -29.20 11.59
C ASP A 89 33.40 -28.93 11.63
N ASN A 90 32.48 -29.50 10.85
CA ASN A 90 32.37 -30.34 9.63
C ASN A 90 31.14 -31.25 9.85
N THR A 91 30.58 -31.77 8.75
CA THR A 91 29.25 -32.43 8.68
C THR A 91 28.07 -31.44 8.87
N LEU A 92 26.91 -31.61 8.21
CA LEU A 92 26.42 -32.75 7.44
C LEU A 92 25.94 -32.37 6.02
N ARG A 93 25.69 -33.36 5.15
CA ARG A 93 25.43 -33.20 3.71
C ARG A 93 24.01 -32.72 3.34
N ASN A 94 23.96 -32.09 2.16
CA ASN A 94 22.86 -31.96 1.20
C ASN A 94 21.61 -32.84 1.45
N ASN A 95 20.43 -32.21 1.45
CA ASN A 95 19.32 -32.49 0.51
C ASN A 95 18.11 -31.60 0.84
N LEU A 96 17.68 -30.75 -0.11
CA LEU A 96 16.37 -30.10 -0.07
C LEU A 96 15.92 -29.72 -1.49
N LEU A 97 15.35 -30.70 -2.18
CA LEU A 97 14.57 -30.48 -3.41
C LEU A 97 13.17 -29.98 -3.07
N ASN A 98 12.51 -29.41 -4.07
CA ASN A 98 11.13 -28.93 -4.09
C ASN A 98 10.16 -29.66 -3.12
N ASN A 99 9.59 -28.89 -2.20
CA ASN A 99 8.16 -28.92 -1.86
C ASN A 99 7.74 -27.46 -1.57
N GLY A 100 6.53 -26.99 -1.90
CA GLY A 100 5.34 -27.76 -2.23
C GLY A 100 4.51 -28.09 -0.99
N ILE A 101 4.57 -27.25 0.05
CA ILE A 101 3.86 -27.45 1.31
C ILE A 101 2.80 -26.34 1.47
N CYS A 102 1.54 -26.73 1.34
CA CYS A 102 0.43 -25.99 1.94
C CYS A 102 0.37 -26.40 3.42
N ASP A 103 0.95 -25.59 4.32
CA ASP A 103 0.93 -25.86 5.76
C ASP A 103 -0.49 -25.62 6.35
N ASP A 104 -1.37 -26.61 6.19
CA ASP A 104 -2.72 -26.65 6.80
C ASP A 104 -2.68 -26.91 8.33
N HIS A 105 -1.68 -26.34 9.00
CA HIS A 105 -1.41 -26.45 10.44
C HIS A 105 -1.39 -25.10 11.16
N VAL A 106 -2.26 -24.16 10.72
CA VAL A 106 -2.71 -23.07 11.57
C VAL A 106 -3.64 -23.64 12.66
N LEU A 107 -3.11 -23.68 13.89
CA LEU A 107 -3.75 -24.25 15.08
C LEU A 107 -5.17 -23.69 15.32
N CYS A 108 -6.12 -24.57 15.61
CA CYS A 108 -7.40 -24.21 16.23
C CYS A 108 -7.18 -23.81 17.70
N ASN A 109 -6.69 -22.59 17.93
CA ASN A 109 -6.58 -22.02 19.27
C ASN A 109 -7.95 -21.59 19.80
N ASN A 110 -8.19 -21.87 21.09
CA ASN A 110 -9.41 -21.51 21.83
C ASN A 110 -9.62 -19.98 21.93
N ASP A 111 -10.80 -19.54 22.39
CA ASP A 111 -11.25 -18.13 22.54
C ASP A 111 -10.27 -17.17 23.25
N VAL A 112 -9.26 -17.70 23.93
CA VAL A 112 -8.16 -16.96 24.56
C VAL A 112 -7.31 -16.17 23.54
N ASP A 113 -7.23 -16.63 22.28
CA ASP A 113 -6.34 -16.08 21.24
C ASP A 113 -6.99 -15.00 20.34
N TYR A 114 -8.22 -14.58 20.66
CA TYR A 114 -8.91 -13.46 19.98
C TYR A 114 -8.91 -12.18 20.84
N PRO A 115 -8.68 -10.99 20.25
CA PRO A 115 -8.75 -9.73 20.98
C PRO A 115 -10.19 -9.38 21.40
N ASN A 116 -10.34 -8.94 22.64
CA ASN A 116 -11.59 -8.56 23.30
C ASN A 116 -11.31 -7.44 24.33
N GLU A 117 -12.36 -6.87 24.92
CA GLU A 117 -12.26 -5.71 25.83
C GLU A 117 -11.27 -5.91 26.99
N ARG A 118 -11.10 -7.15 27.47
CA ARG A 118 -10.25 -7.47 28.62
C ARG A 118 -8.77 -7.60 28.27
N ASN A 119 -8.44 -8.02 27.04
CA ASN A 119 -7.05 -8.27 26.62
C ASN A 119 -6.53 -7.26 25.57
N PHE A 120 -7.38 -6.39 25.00
CA PHE A 120 -7.08 -5.52 23.86
C PHE A 120 -5.75 -4.75 23.97
N PHE A 121 -5.44 -4.15 25.13
CA PHE A 121 -4.21 -3.38 25.32
C PHE A 121 -2.94 -4.23 25.21
N GLU A 122 -2.91 -5.40 25.85
CA GLU A 122 -1.77 -6.33 25.76
C GLU A 122 -1.73 -7.02 24.39
N TYR A 123 -2.88 -7.32 23.78
CA TYR A 123 -2.96 -7.85 22.43
C TYR A 123 -2.41 -6.85 21.39
N LYS A 124 -2.78 -5.57 21.47
CA LYS A 124 -2.22 -4.50 20.64
C LYS A 124 -0.71 -4.34 20.85
N LYS A 125 -0.23 -4.44 22.10
CA LYS A 125 1.19 -4.37 22.46
C LYS A 125 2.00 -5.56 21.92
N MET A 126 1.43 -6.77 21.91
CA MET A 126 1.97 -7.95 21.22
C MET A 126 2.04 -7.71 19.70
N VAL A 127 0.94 -7.27 19.07
CA VAL A 127 0.89 -6.95 17.63
C VAL A 127 1.91 -5.87 17.23
N MET A 128 2.05 -4.80 18.03
CA MET A 128 3.07 -3.77 17.84
C MET A 128 4.51 -4.28 18.04
N THR A 129 4.69 -5.40 18.75
CA THR A 129 5.99 -6.08 18.89
C THR A 129 6.28 -6.96 17.67
N LEU A 130 5.27 -7.68 17.15
CA LEU A 130 5.37 -8.46 15.91
C LEU A 130 5.64 -7.57 14.68
N LEU A 131 4.96 -6.43 14.54
CA LEU A 131 5.25 -5.44 13.49
C LEU A 131 6.69 -4.91 13.56
N LYS A 132 7.21 -4.66 14.77
CA LYS A 132 8.62 -4.30 14.99
C LYS A 132 9.58 -5.45 14.67
N GLN A 133 9.14 -6.70 14.77
CA GLN A 133 9.95 -7.87 14.44
C GLN A 133 10.03 -8.08 12.92
N ASN A 134 8.91 -8.11 12.18
CA ASN A 134 8.90 -8.10 10.71
C ASN A 134 9.78 -6.96 10.16
N LYS A 135 9.67 -5.76 10.74
CA LYS A 135 10.50 -4.61 10.38
C LYS A 135 12.01 -4.80 10.59
N LYS A 136 12.45 -5.64 11.54
CA LYS A 136 13.88 -6.04 11.67
C LYS A 136 14.25 -7.13 10.67
N ASP A 137 13.40 -8.14 10.51
CA ASP A 137 13.69 -9.30 9.66
C ASP A 137 13.78 -8.89 8.18
N LYS A 138 12.88 -8.01 7.73
CA LYS A 138 12.96 -7.41 6.39
C LYS A 138 14.15 -6.47 6.22
N LYS A 139 14.60 -5.76 7.28
CA LYS A 139 15.85 -4.97 7.23
C LYS A 139 17.04 -5.88 6.86
N ILE A 140 17.21 -7.00 7.57
CA ILE A 140 18.29 -7.98 7.34
C ILE A 140 18.22 -8.62 5.94
N TYR A 141 17.01 -8.78 5.41
CA TYR A 141 16.75 -9.27 4.05
C TYR A 141 17.11 -8.24 2.97
N PHE A 142 16.72 -6.98 3.15
CA PHE A 142 16.95 -5.89 2.19
C PHE A 142 18.39 -5.36 2.20
N GLU A 143 19.10 -5.38 3.34
CA GLU A 143 20.53 -5.01 3.44
C GLU A 143 21.47 -5.86 2.55
N LYS A 144 20.97 -6.95 1.96
CA LYS A 144 21.73 -7.91 1.14
C LYS A 144 21.26 -7.98 -0.32
N LYS A 145 20.42 -7.02 -0.76
CA LYS A 145 19.75 -7.05 -2.07
C LYS A 145 19.75 -5.69 -2.76
N ASP A 146 19.78 -5.72 -4.09
CA ASP A 146 19.42 -4.58 -4.93
C ASP A 146 17.89 -4.40 -4.88
N ILE A 147 17.43 -3.17 -4.62
CA ILE A 147 16.02 -2.85 -4.35
C ILE A 147 15.51 -1.87 -5.38
N TYR A 148 14.42 -2.23 -6.06
CA TYR A 148 13.90 -1.48 -7.20
C TYR A 148 12.46 -1.05 -6.97
N LYS A 149 12.12 0.19 -7.33
CA LYS A 149 10.74 0.65 -7.54
C LYS A 149 10.40 0.49 -9.02
N ARG A 150 9.36 -0.28 -9.33
CA ARG A 150 8.74 -0.30 -10.68
C ARG A 150 7.59 0.68 -10.70
N GLN A 151 7.62 1.65 -11.61
CA GLN A 151 6.66 2.75 -11.70
C GLN A 151 5.98 2.78 -13.06
N MET A 152 4.66 2.95 -13.06
CA MET A 152 3.86 3.40 -14.20
C MET A 152 3.64 4.92 -14.09
N ILE A 153 4.03 5.66 -15.12
CA ILE A 153 3.78 7.10 -15.27
C ILE A 153 3.14 7.38 -16.64
N PHE A 154 2.40 8.47 -16.77
CA PHE A 154 1.93 8.96 -18.07
C PHE A 154 2.92 9.98 -18.64
N SER A 155 3.16 9.95 -19.96
CA SER A 155 4.19 10.78 -20.60
C SER A 155 3.92 12.30 -20.55
N TYR A 156 2.65 12.70 -20.38
CA TYR A 156 2.26 14.11 -20.23
C TYR A 156 2.41 14.63 -18.80
N ASP A 157 2.49 13.74 -17.81
CA ASP A 157 2.72 14.05 -16.40
C ASP A 157 3.65 12.98 -15.78
N PRO A 158 4.96 13.05 -16.09
CA PRO A 158 5.95 12.08 -15.60
C PRO A 158 6.29 12.25 -14.11
N LEU A 159 5.63 13.19 -13.42
CA LEU A 159 5.74 13.42 -11.98
C LEU A 159 4.66 12.66 -11.20
N THR A 160 3.47 12.47 -11.78
CA THR A 160 2.38 11.70 -11.15
C THR A 160 2.51 10.20 -11.44
N VAL A 161 3.08 9.47 -10.49
CA VAL A 161 3.10 8.00 -10.46
C VAL A 161 1.68 7.45 -10.30
N GLN A 162 1.23 6.66 -11.28
CA GLN A 162 -0.12 6.08 -11.35
C GLN A 162 -0.18 4.72 -10.66
N SER A 163 0.91 3.96 -10.70
CA SER A 163 1.05 2.70 -9.98
C SER A 163 2.53 2.47 -9.69
N GLU A 164 2.86 2.03 -8.49
CA GLU A 164 4.22 1.64 -8.10
C GLU A 164 4.16 0.38 -7.26
N LEU A 165 5.18 -0.47 -7.42
CA LEU A 165 5.52 -1.51 -6.45
C LEU A 165 7.02 -1.51 -6.18
N ILE A 166 7.43 -2.31 -5.21
CA ILE A 166 8.84 -2.61 -4.94
C ILE A 166 9.12 -4.07 -5.26
N TYR A 167 10.30 -4.36 -5.77
CA TYR A 167 10.76 -5.72 -6.04
C TYR A 167 12.26 -5.85 -5.80
N THR A 168 12.73 -7.09 -5.67
CA THR A 168 14.16 -7.42 -5.61
C THR A 168 14.50 -8.45 -6.68
N ILE A 169 15.77 -8.48 -7.11
CA ILE A 169 16.26 -9.46 -8.09
C ILE A 169 17.05 -10.55 -7.35
N LYS A 170 16.65 -11.81 -7.51
CA LYS A 170 17.43 -12.97 -7.08
C LYS A 170 18.37 -13.40 -8.21
N LYS A 171 19.62 -12.97 -8.12
CA LYS A 171 20.73 -13.43 -8.98
C LYS A 171 21.01 -14.91 -8.69
N ASN A 172 20.40 -15.82 -9.45
CA ASN A 172 20.63 -17.26 -9.35
C ASN A 172 22.04 -17.60 -9.86
N GLN A 173 22.96 -17.92 -8.95
CA GLN A 173 24.37 -18.20 -9.31
C GLN A 173 24.58 -19.54 -10.06
N GLU A 174 23.56 -20.40 -10.09
CA GLU A 174 23.68 -21.79 -10.56
C GLU A 174 23.12 -22.04 -11.97
N ILE A 175 22.40 -21.08 -12.57
CA ILE A 175 21.73 -21.26 -13.87
C ILE A 175 22.34 -20.33 -14.92
N LYS A 176 22.92 -20.88 -15.98
CA LYS A 176 23.55 -20.15 -17.10
C LYS A 176 22.54 -19.61 -18.13
N ASN A 177 21.37 -19.18 -17.69
CA ASN A 177 20.36 -18.52 -18.52
C ASN A 177 20.09 -17.14 -17.90
N ASP A 178 20.08 -16.08 -18.72
CA ASP A 178 20.00 -14.67 -18.27
C ASP A 178 18.62 -14.24 -17.71
N ASN A 179 17.81 -15.19 -17.23
CA ASN A 179 16.52 -14.94 -16.61
C ASN A 179 16.72 -14.48 -15.16
N GLU A 180 16.75 -13.16 -14.97
CA GLU A 180 16.69 -12.52 -13.66
C GLU A 180 15.38 -12.89 -12.93
N ASN A 181 15.45 -13.75 -11.91
CA ASN A 181 14.29 -14.07 -11.08
C ASN A 181 13.92 -12.85 -10.22
N ILE A 182 12.94 -12.08 -10.69
CA ILE A 182 12.26 -11.04 -9.91
C ILE A 182 11.50 -11.69 -8.73
N THR A 183 11.39 -10.97 -7.63
CA THR A 183 10.49 -11.28 -6.51
C THR A 183 9.80 -9.98 -6.12
N PHE A 184 8.47 -9.91 -6.29
CA PHE A 184 7.70 -8.70 -5.97
C PHE A 184 7.42 -8.60 -4.47
N GLU A 185 7.61 -7.41 -3.89
CA GLU A 185 7.65 -7.17 -2.45
C GLU A 185 6.42 -6.36 -2.00
N TYR A 186 5.22 -6.95 -2.07
CA TYR A 186 3.96 -6.31 -1.64
C TYR A 186 3.90 -5.91 -0.15
N ILE A 187 4.91 -6.30 0.63
CA ILE A 187 5.21 -5.85 2.00
C ILE A 187 5.54 -4.34 2.10
N GLN A 188 5.61 -3.62 0.99
CA GLN A 188 5.37 -2.17 0.99
C GLN A 188 4.31 -1.84 -0.06
N SER A 189 3.25 -1.17 0.38
CA SER A 189 2.41 -0.42 -0.56
C SER A 189 3.09 0.90 -0.91
N ALA A 190 3.13 1.25 -2.20
CA ALA A 190 3.62 2.54 -2.66
C ALA A 190 2.79 3.73 -2.16
N SER A 191 1.53 3.50 -1.75
CA SER A 191 0.67 4.50 -1.12
C SER A 191 0.02 4.00 0.16
N GLN A 192 -0.17 4.89 1.13
CA GLN A 192 -0.92 4.67 2.34
C GLN A 192 -2.41 4.49 2.04
N TYR A 193 -2.98 5.20 1.06
CA TYR A 193 -4.40 5.02 0.74
C TYR A 193 -4.76 3.61 0.26
N HIS A 194 -3.87 2.92 -0.49
CA HIS A 194 -4.05 1.48 -0.82
C HIS A 194 -4.06 0.60 0.44
N ILE A 195 -3.27 0.93 1.46
CA ILE A 195 -3.31 0.22 2.76
C ILE A 195 -4.67 0.44 3.41
N MET A 196 -5.20 1.66 3.40
CA MET A 196 -6.48 1.97 4.04
C MET A 196 -7.67 1.38 3.26
N PHE A 197 -7.57 1.26 1.94
CA PHE A 197 -8.45 0.44 1.10
C PHE A 197 -8.39 -1.03 1.51
N CYS A 198 -7.19 -1.62 1.61
CA CYS A 198 -7.01 -3.01 2.06
C CYS A 198 -7.56 -3.25 3.48
N CYS A 199 -7.40 -2.29 4.40
CA CYS A 199 -7.97 -2.36 5.74
C CYS A 199 -9.50 -2.19 5.76
N SER A 200 -10.12 -1.51 4.79
CA SER A 200 -11.59 -1.34 4.76
C SER A 200 -12.35 -2.68 4.70
N ILE A 201 -11.70 -3.74 4.22
CA ILE A 201 -12.24 -5.11 4.14
C ILE A 201 -12.67 -5.64 5.52
N PHE A 202 -12.01 -5.24 6.62
CA PHE A 202 -12.38 -5.65 7.97
C PHE A 202 -13.72 -5.06 8.48
N PHE A 203 -14.33 -4.10 7.78
CA PHE A 203 -15.72 -3.66 8.06
C PHE A 203 -16.76 -4.63 7.49
N VAL A 204 -16.37 -5.51 6.56
CA VAL A 204 -17.23 -6.54 5.96
C VAL A 204 -17.07 -7.88 6.67
N ILE A 205 -15.84 -8.26 7.03
CA ILE A 205 -15.56 -9.55 7.68
C ILE A 205 -16.03 -9.50 9.14
N ASN A 206 -16.93 -10.40 9.50
CA ASN A 206 -17.40 -10.60 10.88
C ASN A 206 -16.43 -11.54 11.64
N PRO A 207 -16.12 -11.31 12.94
CA PRO A 207 -15.27 -12.21 13.74
C PRO A 207 -15.67 -13.68 13.67
N ASN A 208 -16.97 -13.96 13.68
CA ASN A 208 -17.50 -15.32 13.65
C ASN A 208 -17.18 -16.06 12.33
N LEU A 209 -16.82 -15.33 11.26
CA LEU A 209 -16.36 -15.92 10.00
C LEU A 209 -14.88 -16.33 10.04
N PHE A 210 -14.03 -15.61 10.79
CA PHE A 210 -12.60 -15.99 10.95
C PHE A 210 -12.46 -17.41 11.52
N PHE A 211 -13.27 -17.74 12.52
CA PHE A 211 -13.20 -19.04 13.21
C PHE A 211 -14.03 -20.13 12.54
N ASN A 212 -15.27 -19.82 12.12
CA ASN A 212 -16.24 -20.87 11.75
C ASN A 212 -16.49 -21.00 10.24
N ASN A 213 -15.92 -20.16 9.37
CA ASN A 213 -16.32 -20.16 7.96
C ASN A 213 -15.18 -19.79 6.97
N LYS A 214 -14.16 -20.66 6.88
CA LYS A 214 -13.11 -20.61 5.85
C LYS A 214 -13.63 -20.55 4.40
N ASN A 215 -14.91 -20.87 4.17
CA ASN A 215 -15.57 -20.85 2.85
C ASN A 215 -16.28 -19.51 2.53
N PHE A 216 -16.15 -18.48 3.37
CA PHE A 216 -16.79 -17.18 3.09
C PHE A 216 -16.13 -16.47 1.88
N LYS A 217 -16.86 -16.40 0.77
CA LYS A 217 -16.42 -15.75 -0.47
C LYS A 217 -16.65 -14.23 -0.42
N ILE A 218 -15.56 -13.46 -0.47
CA ILE A 218 -15.58 -12.00 -0.59
C ILE A 218 -15.62 -11.61 -2.08
N ASN A 219 -16.72 -11.03 -2.54
CA ASN A 219 -16.82 -10.48 -3.89
C ASN A 219 -16.41 -9.00 -3.89
N ILE A 220 -15.38 -8.63 -4.64
CA ILE A 220 -14.80 -7.28 -4.71
C ILE A 220 -14.85 -6.78 -6.15
N CYS A 221 -15.37 -5.57 -6.37
CA CYS A 221 -15.18 -4.84 -7.62
C CYS A 221 -14.12 -3.74 -7.42
N ILE A 222 -13.24 -3.52 -8.40
CA ILE A 222 -12.31 -2.40 -8.44
C ILE A 222 -12.58 -1.59 -9.71
N LEU A 223 -13.08 -0.38 -9.54
CA LEU A 223 -13.33 0.58 -10.62
C LEU A 223 -12.09 1.49 -10.72
N GLY A 224 -11.35 1.40 -11.83
CA GLY A 224 -10.01 2.01 -11.96
C GLY A 224 -8.90 1.06 -11.52
N GLY A 225 -8.84 -0.13 -12.12
CA GLY A 225 -7.94 -1.20 -11.69
C GLY A 225 -6.44 -0.93 -11.82
N GLY A 226 -6.02 -0.07 -12.75
CA GLY A 226 -4.62 0.20 -13.01
C GLY A 226 -3.85 -1.09 -13.33
N THR A 227 -2.60 -1.19 -12.86
CA THR A 227 -1.77 -2.41 -13.01
C THR A 227 -1.99 -3.46 -11.92
N ASN A 228 -3.19 -3.53 -11.33
CA ASN A 228 -3.61 -4.50 -10.30
C ASN A 228 -2.87 -4.45 -8.95
N VAL A 229 -2.02 -3.44 -8.69
CA VAL A 229 -1.24 -3.34 -7.43
C VAL A 229 -2.13 -3.49 -6.19
N LEU A 230 -3.27 -2.82 -6.14
CA LEU A 230 -4.26 -2.95 -5.05
C LEU A 230 -4.77 -4.39 -4.88
N SER A 231 -5.10 -5.10 -5.96
CA SER A 231 -5.59 -6.48 -5.85
C SER A 231 -4.48 -7.43 -5.40
N ASN A 232 -3.25 -7.25 -5.88
CA ASN A 232 -2.08 -8.04 -5.46
C ASN A 232 -1.72 -7.83 -3.98
N ILE A 233 -1.86 -6.60 -3.48
CA ILE A 233 -1.80 -6.27 -2.06
C ILE A 233 -2.86 -7.04 -1.26
N ILE A 234 -4.13 -6.98 -1.69
CA ILE A 234 -5.24 -7.66 -1.00
C ILE A 234 -5.03 -9.19 -1.00
N LYS A 235 -4.61 -9.77 -2.13
CA LYS A 235 -4.26 -11.20 -2.25
C LYS A 235 -3.15 -11.60 -1.27
N THR A 236 -2.10 -10.79 -1.15
CA THR A 236 -0.96 -11.08 -0.27
C THR A 236 -1.38 -11.17 1.20
N ILE A 237 -2.23 -10.25 1.67
CA ILE A 237 -2.70 -10.21 3.05
C ILE A 237 -3.78 -11.26 3.29
N PHE A 238 -4.86 -11.24 2.50
CA PHE A 238 -6.03 -12.12 2.64
C PHE A 238 -5.85 -13.43 1.85
N HIS A 239 -4.63 -13.98 1.83
CA HIS A 239 -4.26 -15.19 1.08
C HIS A 239 -5.09 -16.43 1.42
N ASP A 240 -5.52 -16.59 2.68
CA ASP A 240 -6.35 -17.71 3.12
C ASP A 240 -7.85 -17.56 2.74
N TYR A 241 -8.30 -16.38 2.29
CA TYR A 241 -9.72 -16.13 2.00
C TYR A 241 -10.09 -16.49 0.56
N TYR A 242 -11.32 -16.94 0.36
CA TYR A 242 -11.91 -16.99 -0.98
C TYR A 242 -12.27 -15.57 -1.42
N ILE A 243 -11.62 -15.08 -2.47
CA ILE A 243 -11.82 -13.72 -3.00
C ILE A 243 -12.10 -13.81 -4.48
N HIS A 244 -13.07 -13.02 -4.94
CA HIS A 244 -13.36 -12.82 -6.36
C HIS A 244 -13.23 -11.35 -6.67
N PHE A 245 -12.30 -11.01 -7.55
CA PHE A 245 -12.10 -9.65 -8.05
C PHE A 245 -12.70 -9.51 -9.44
N ASP A 246 -13.60 -8.54 -9.62
CA ASP A 246 -13.94 -7.99 -10.93
C ASP A 246 -13.26 -6.62 -11.07
N ILE A 247 -12.19 -6.57 -11.86
CA ILE A 247 -11.33 -5.39 -12.00
C ILE A 247 -11.64 -4.72 -13.33
N ILE A 248 -12.07 -3.46 -13.27
CA ILE A 248 -12.57 -2.71 -14.41
C ILE A 248 -11.56 -1.62 -14.76
N GLU A 249 -11.03 -1.70 -15.98
CA GLU A 249 -10.09 -0.73 -16.54
C GLU A 249 -10.57 -0.33 -17.95
N ILE A 250 -10.44 0.95 -18.30
CA ILE A 250 -10.85 1.44 -19.62
C ILE A 250 -9.75 1.26 -20.67
N ASP A 251 -8.48 1.35 -20.26
CA ASP A 251 -7.35 1.27 -21.18
C ASP A 251 -6.73 -0.13 -21.25
N GLU A 252 -6.98 -0.81 -22.36
CA GLU A 252 -6.34 -2.08 -22.76
C GLU A 252 -4.79 -2.03 -22.69
N THR A 253 -4.20 -0.86 -22.87
CA THR A 253 -2.73 -0.67 -22.78
C THR A 253 -2.22 -0.90 -21.35
N VAL A 254 -3.00 -0.51 -20.33
CA VAL A 254 -2.67 -0.76 -18.91
C VAL A 254 -2.72 -2.26 -18.61
N LYS A 255 -3.68 -2.99 -19.18
CA LYS A 255 -3.77 -4.46 -19.04
C LYS A 255 -2.51 -5.18 -19.53
N LYS A 256 -1.90 -4.72 -20.63
CA LYS A 256 -0.66 -5.29 -21.17
C LYS A 256 0.52 -5.21 -20.18
N PHE A 257 0.48 -4.26 -19.25
CA PHE A 257 1.51 -4.09 -18.22
C PHE A 257 1.25 -4.87 -16.93
N TYR A 258 0.11 -5.55 -16.78
CA TYR A 258 -0.19 -6.30 -15.55
C TYR A 258 0.89 -7.32 -15.18
N SER A 259 1.42 -8.07 -16.16
CA SER A 259 2.54 -9.02 -15.97
C SER A 259 3.79 -8.37 -15.37
N LEU A 260 4.01 -7.08 -15.62
CA LEU A 260 5.14 -6.34 -15.05
C LEU A 260 4.93 -5.98 -13.57
N PHE A 261 3.72 -6.10 -13.02
CA PHE A 261 3.37 -5.73 -11.65
C PHE A 261 2.89 -6.93 -10.79
N THR A 262 3.04 -8.16 -11.29
CA THR A 262 2.55 -9.40 -10.65
C THR A 262 3.58 -10.51 -10.69
N ASP A 263 3.72 -11.28 -9.62
CA ASP A 263 4.30 -12.62 -9.73
C ASP A 263 3.33 -13.46 -10.59
N GLU A 264 3.70 -13.78 -11.84
CA GLU A 264 2.88 -14.61 -12.73
C GLU A 264 2.65 -16.03 -12.19
N THR A 265 3.49 -16.45 -11.23
CA THR A 265 3.42 -17.74 -10.53
C THR A 265 2.53 -17.71 -9.28
N TYR A 266 1.89 -16.58 -8.92
CA TYR A 266 0.93 -16.53 -7.82
C TYR A 266 -0.40 -17.22 -8.20
N ASN A 267 -0.38 -18.56 -8.21
CA ASN A 267 -1.57 -19.38 -8.42
C ASN A 267 -2.16 -19.80 -7.06
N ASN A 268 -3.13 -19.02 -6.57
CA ASN A 268 -3.91 -19.34 -5.38
C ASN A 268 -5.36 -19.66 -5.79
N GLU A 269 -5.76 -20.93 -5.67
CA GLU A 269 -7.10 -21.39 -6.09
C GLU A 269 -8.26 -20.71 -5.34
N ARG A 270 -7.98 -20.10 -4.18
CA ARG A 270 -8.97 -19.31 -3.44
C ARG A 270 -9.25 -17.94 -4.09
N HIS A 271 -8.38 -17.46 -4.99
CA HIS A 271 -8.44 -16.13 -5.58
C HIS A 271 -8.80 -16.15 -7.07
N ILE A 272 -10.05 -15.81 -7.38
CA ILE A 272 -10.54 -15.62 -8.74
C ILE A 272 -10.39 -14.15 -9.13
N MET A 273 -9.88 -13.86 -10.33
CA MET A 273 -9.70 -12.48 -10.81
C MET A 273 -10.08 -12.35 -12.29
N ASN A 274 -11.12 -11.57 -12.55
CA ASN A 274 -11.52 -11.14 -13.89
C ASN A 274 -10.97 -9.73 -14.14
N TYR A 275 -10.23 -9.53 -15.23
CA TYR A 275 -9.77 -8.20 -15.65
C TYR A 275 -10.50 -7.78 -16.93
N ILE A 276 -11.47 -6.88 -16.76
CA ILE A 276 -12.51 -6.53 -17.73
C ILE A 276 -12.19 -5.16 -18.33
N ILE A 277 -12.05 -5.11 -19.67
CA ILE A 277 -11.87 -3.84 -20.38
C ILE A 277 -13.25 -3.20 -20.61
N ASN A 278 -13.54 -2.12 -19.89
CA ASN A 278 -14.80 -1.36 -19.99
C ASN A 278 -14.69 0.02 -19.33
N ASP A 279 -15.52 0.99 -19.73
CA ASP A 279 -15.72 2.20 -18.93
C ASP A 279 -16.48 1.80 -17.65
N SER A 280 -15.97 2.18 -16.48
CA SER A 280 -16.54 1.79 -15.18
C SER A 280 -17.96 2.33 -14.94
N TYR A 281 -18.35 3.45 -15.58
CA TYR A 281 -19.71 3.98 -15.56
C TYR A 281 -20.65 3.08 -16.38
N ASP A 282 -20.21 2.64 -17.56
CA ASP A 282 -20.94 1.72 -18.41
C ASP A 282 -21.06 0.34 -17.76
N TYR A 283 -20.02 -0.12 -17.06
CA TYR A 283 -20.06 -1.36 -16.29
C TYR A 283 -21.14 -1.30 -15.20
N ILE A 284 -21.11 -0.28 -14.33
CA ILE A 284 -22.08 -0.11 -13.23
C ILE A 284 -23.52 0.11 -13.72
N THR A 285 -23.73 0.75 -14.87
CA THR A 285 -25.08 0.95 -15.45
C THR A 285 -25.64 -0.27 -16.17
N LYS A 286 -24.79 -1.23 -16.58
CA LYS A 286 -25.16 -2.44 -17.33
C LYS A 286 -25.09 -3.73 -16.49
N PHE A 287 -24.58 -3.66 -15.26
CA PHE A 287 -24.48 -4.81 -14.37
C PHE A 287 -25.86 -5.25 -13.87
N THR A 288 -26.19 -6.54 -14.07
CA THR A 288 -27.56 -7.06 -13.89
C THR A 288 -27.79 -7.82 -12.57
N GLN A 289 -26.74 -8.16 -11.82
CA GLN A 289 -26.88 -8.89 -10.56
C GLN A 289 -26.96 -7.93 -9.38
N ASN A 290 -28.09 -7.97 -8.67
CA ASN A 290 -28.24 -7.22 -7.42
C ASN A 290 -27.57 -7.96 -6.26
N GLN A 291 -27.06 -7.21 -5.28
CA GLN A 291 -26.45 -7.72 -4.04
C GLN A 291 -25.31 -8.75 -4.26
N PHE A 292 -24.52 -8.56 -5.32
CA PHE A 292 -23.39 -9.43 -5.65
C PHE A 292 -22.10 -9.04 -4.91
N TYR A 293 -21.71 -7.77 -4.89
CA TYR A 293 -20.43 -7.33 -4.30
C TYR A 293 -20.55 -7.12 -2.79
N ASN A 294 -19.53 -7.57 -2.06
CA ASN A 294 -19.28 -7.13 -0.68
C ASN A 294 -18.64 -5.74 -0.67
N ILE A 295 -17.76 -5.46 -1.63
CA ILE A 295 -16.98 -4.22 -1.68
C ILE A 295 -16.94 -3.72 -3.13
N ILE A 296 -17.17 -2.43 -3.32
CA ILE A 296 -16.83 -1.74 -4.56
C ILE A 296 -15.80 -0.66 -4.21
N PHE A 297 -14.59 -0.80 -4.74
CA PHE A 297 -13.55 0.24 -4.68
C PHE A 297 -13.70 1.18 -5.87
N LEU A 298 -13.66 2.49 -5.61
CA LEU A 298 -13.69 3.56 -6.61
C LEU A 298 -12.37 4.36 -6.54
N ASP A 299 -11.50 4.10 -7.52
CA ASP A 299 -10.13 4.64 -7.59
C ASP A 299 -9.83 5.23 -8.98
N ILE A 300 -10.78 6.02 -9.49
CA ILE A 300 -10.68 6.63 -10.82
C ILE A 300 -10.34 8.11 -10.66
N ASN A 301 -9.14 8.49 -11.10
CA ASN A 301 -8.73 9.88 -11.22
C ASN A 301 -9.47 10.58 -12.39
N ASN A 302 -9.80 11.85 -12.19
CA ASN A 302 -10.26 12.75 -13.23
C ASN A 302 -9.14 13.13 -14.21
N SER A 303 -9.51 13.47 -15.43
CA SER A 303 -8.65 14.23 -16.33
C SER A 303 -8.39 15.65 -15.79
N GLN A 304 -7.26 16.24 -16.19
CA GLN A 304 -6.88 17.59 -15.78
C GLN A 304 -7.98 18.62 -16.06
N ASN A 305 -8.18 19.56 -15.13
CA ASN A 305 -9.20 20.61 -15.17
C ASN A 305 -10.68 20.15 -15.08
N SER A 306 -10.95 18.87 -14.77
CA SER A 306 -12.30 18.44 -14.40
C SER A 306 -12.80 19.15 -13.13
N TYR A 307 -14.09 19.51 -13.11
CA TYR A 307 -14.74 20.14 -11.97
C TYR A 307 -16.21 19.70 -11.86
N ILE A 308 -16.80 19.91 -10.69
CA ILE A 308 -18.25 19.88 -10.48
C ILE A 308 -18.76 21.30 -10.29
N THR A 309 -19.92 21.62 -10.85
CA THR A 309 -20.62 22.87 -10.54
C THR A 309 -21.54 22.64 -9.35
N ALA A 310 -21.29 23.34 -8.23
CA ALA A 310 -22.14 23.32 -7.04
C ALA A 310 -22.36 24.77 -6.56
N ASP A 311 -23.60 25.14 -6.29
CA ASP A 311 -24.00 26.48 -5.82
C ASP A 311 -23.47 27.65 -6.69
N GLY A 312 -23.27 27.39 -7.99
CA GLY A 312 -22.70 28.33 -8.96
C GLY A 312 -21.16 28.33 -9.06
N TYR A 313 -20.47 27.66 -8.14
CA TYR A 313 -19.01 27.56 -8.09
C TYR A 313 -18.47 26.31 -8.79
N LYS A 314 -17.25 26.41 -9.35
CA LYS A 314 -16.51 25.25 -9.88
C LYS A 314 -15.63 24.66 -8.78
N LEU A 315 -15.95 23.44 -8.34
CA LEU A 315 -15.20 22.66 -7.36
C LEU A 315 -14.27 21.68 -8.07
N TYR A 316 -12.97 21.80 -7.85
CA TYR A 316 -11.95 20.97 -8.51
C TYR A 316 -11.49 19.82 -7.60
N MET A 317 -11.38 18.62 -8.17
CA MET A 317 -10.90 17.42 -7.46
C MET A 317 -10.19 16.47 -8.41
N THR A 318 -9.17 15.77 -7.90
CA THR A 318 -8.46 14.75 -8.68
C THR A 318 -9.20 13.42 -8.61
N CYS A 319 -9.64 12.98 -7.43
CA CYS A 319 -10.38 11.73 -7.23
C CYS A 319 -11.50 11.95 -6.20
N PRO A 320 -12.71 11.36 -6.33
CA PRO A 320 -13.16 10.44 -7.38
C PRO A 320 -13.51 11.13 -8.71
N HIS A 321 -13.58 10.34 -9.78
CA HIS A 321 -14.00 10.81 -11.11
C HIS A 321 -15.44 11.36 -11.09
N VAL A 322 -15.64 12.58 -11.61
CA VAL A 322 -16.90 13.35 -11.42
C VAL A 322 -18.17 12.63 -11.91
N LYS A 323 -18.07 11.75 -12.93
CA LYS A 323 -19.14 10.84 -13.37
C LYS A 323 -19.80 10.03 -12.23
N PHE A 324 -19.05 9.71 -11.17
CA PHE A 324 -19.53 8.90 -10.04
C PHE A 324 -20.21 9.73 -8.94
N LEU A 325 -20.04 11.05 -8.96
CA LEU A 325 -20.77 11.96 -8.09
C LEU A 325 -22.11 12.31 -8.73
N ASN A 326 -22.89 11.25 -9.01
CA ASN A 326 -24.16 11.27 -9.73
C ASN A 326 -25.17 10.29 -9.10
N ASN A 327 -26.38 10.77 -8.84
CA ASN A 327 -27.42 10.04 -8.09
C ASN A 327 -27.79 8.68 -8.71
N HIS A 328 -27.85 8.58 -10.04
CA HIS A 328 -28.19 7.33 -10.74
C HIS A 328 -27.11 6.27 -10.55
N ILE A 329 -25.83 6.68 -10.59
CA ILE A 329 -24.70 5.77 -10.39
C ILE A 329 -24.62 5.27 -8.95
N ILE A 330 -24.83 6.13 -7.95
CA ILE A 330 -24.82 5.68 -6.56
C ILE A 330 -25.99 4.74 -6.25
N ASN A 331 -27.18 5.00 -6.80
CA ASN A 331 -28.31 4.08 -6.67
C ASN A 331 -28.01 2.71 -7.30
N ASN A 332 -27.35 2.67 -8.47
CA ASN A 332 -26.95 1.41 -9.10
C ASN A 332 -25.87 0.69 -8.27
N ILE A 333 -24.83 1.39 -7.80
CA ILE A 333 -23.82 0.86 -6.87
C ILE A 333 -24.49 0.24 -5.63
N LYS A 334 -25.48 0.92 -5.03
CA LYS A 334 -26.23 0.42 -3.88
C LYS A 334 -27.05 -0.84 -4.18
N ASN A 335 -27.66 -0.94 -5.37
CA ASN A 335 -28.39 -2.15 -5.79
C ASN A 335 -27.46 -3.36 -5.97
N ILE A 336 -26.22 -3.12 -6.43
CA ILE A 336 -25.22 -4.16 -6.69
C ILE A 336 -24.50 -4.60 -5.40
N LEU A 337 -24.35 -3.72 -4.41
CA LEU A 337 -23.79 -4.04 -3.10
C LEU A 337 -24.72 -4.93 -2.26
N LYS A 338 -24.13 -5.86 -1.49
CA LYS A 338 -24.84 -6.68 -0.50
C LYS A 338 -25.47 -5.81 0.57
N LYS A 339 -26.76 -6.03 0.87
CA LYS A 339 -27.53 -5.17 1.78
C LYS A 339 -26.99 -5.17 3.22
N ASP A 340 -26.59 -6.34 3.73
CA ASP A 340 -26.33 -6.54 5.16
C ASP A 340 -24.91 -6.15 5.60
N ASN A 341 -23.94 -6.13 4.69
CA ASN A 341 -22.55 -5.74 4.97
C ASN A 341 -21.78 -5.13 3.78
N GLY A 342 -22.47 -4.68 2.73
CA GLY A 342 -21.85 -4.04 1.58
C GLY A 342 -21.29 -2.65 1.89
N ILE A 343 -20.13 -2.33 1.30
CA ILE A 343 -19.50 -1.02 1.39
C ILE A 343 -19.04 -0.50 0.02
N LEU A 344 -19.26 0.78 -0.24
CA LEU A 344 -18.57 1.55 -1.27
C LEU A 344 -17.34 2.20 -0.63
N VAL A 345 -16.17 2.04 -1.22
CA VAL A 345 -14.90 2.58 -0.72
C VAL A 345 -14.29 3.50 -1.76
N VAL A 346 -14.02 4.75 -1.41
CA VAL A 346 -13.71 5.83 -2.37
C VAL A 346 -12.39 6.50 -2.03
N ASN A 347 -11.52 6.68 -3.03
CA ASN A 347 -10.33 7.51 -2.91
C ASN A 347 -10.73 8.98 -3.13
N LEU A 348 -10.62 9.81 -2.07
CA LEU A 348 -10.82 11.25 -2.15
C LEU A 348 -9.47 11.96 -2.19
N LEU A 349 -9.12 12.49 -3.36
CA LEU A 349 -7.92 13.30 -3.59
C LEU A 349 -8.33 14.70 -4.06
N THR A 350 -8.36 15.65 -3.12
CA THR A 350 -8.44 17.08 -3.41
C THR A 350 -7.79 17.91 -2.30
N ARG A 351 -7.25 19.07 -2.69
CA ARG A 351 -6.79 20.13 -1.77
C ARG A 351 -7.90 21.14 -1.44
N ASP A 352 -8.99 21.16 -2.20
CA ASP A 352 -10.11 22.07 -2.00
C ASP A 352 -11.04 21.55 -0.89
N LYS A 353 -11.26 22.39 0.13
CA LYS A 353 -12.13 22.10 1.27
C LYS A 353 -13.61 22.14 0.89
N HIS A 354 -13.99 22.92 -0.12
CA HIS A 354 -15.37 23.00 -0.60
C HIS A 354 -15.71 21.76 -1.42
N ALA A 355 -14.85 21.35 -2.37
CA ALA A 355 -14.93 20.04 -3.04
C ALA A 355 -15.03 18.87 -2.05
N LYS A 356 -14.15 18.85 -1.04
CA LYS A 356 -14.17 17.82 0.03
C LYS A 356 -15.49 17.79 0.80
N THR A 357 -16.00 18.95 1.22
CA THR A 357 -17.28 19.08 1.94
C THR A 357 -18.48 18.65 1.07
N TYR A 358 -18.47 19.03 -0.21
CA TYR A 358 -19.47 18.60 -1.19
C TYR A 358 -19.49 17.07 -1.34
N VAL A 359 -18.33 16.41 -1.47
CA VAL A 359 -18.24 14.95 -1.59
C VAL A 359 -18.78 14.24 -0.34
N TYR A 360 -18.47 14.73 0.87
CA TYR A 360 -19.05 14.18 2.11
C TYR A 360 -20.58 14.29 2.12
N ASN A 361 -21.11 15.49 1.84
CA ASN A 361 -22.54 15.75 1.86
C ASN A 361 -23.26 14.92 0.79
N PHE A 362 -22.66 14.77 -0.40
CA PHE A 362 -23.17 13.94 -1.47
C PHE A 362 -23.27 12.46 -1.04
N PHE A 363 -22.23 11.85 -0.47
CA PHE A 363 -22.35 10.44 -0.03
C PHE A 363 -23.31 10.26 1.15
N LYS A 364 -23.44 11.26 2.03
CA LYS A 364 -24.40 11.25 3.15
C LYS A 364 -25.88 11.32 2.76
N THR A 365 -26.24 11.70 1.53
CA THR A 365 -27.64 11.58 1.07
C THR A 365 -28.01 10.17 0.62
N PHE A 366 -27.02 9.29 0.37
CA PHE A 366 -27.25 7.91 -0.05
C PHE A 366 -26.99 6.89 1.05
N PHE A 367 -25.96 7.09 1.88
CA PHE A 367 -25.47 6.09 2.83
C PHE A 367 -25.70 6.52 4.29
N VAL A 368 -26.16 5.58 5.11
CA VAL A 368 -26.51 5.79 6.53
C VAL A 368 -25.28 6.07 7.40
N THR A 369 -24.09 5.60 6.98
CA THR A 369 -22.83 5.92 7.64
C THR A 369 -21.74 6.20 6.61
N LEU A 370 -21.00 7.28 6.85
CA LEU A 370 -19.78 7.65 6.16
C LEU A 370 -18.63 7.60 7.17
N ILE A 371 -17.55 6.89 6.85
CA ILE A 371 -16.31 6.90 7.62
C ILE A 371 -15.22 7.56 6.76
N SER A 372 -14.50 8.51 7.35
CA SER A 372 -13.26 9.07 6.81
C SER A 372 -12.05 8.43 7.48
N ILE A 373 -11.06 8.04 6.69
CA ILE A 373 -9.73 7.63 7.15
C ILE A 373 -8.70 8.47 6.40
N SER A 374 -7.88 9.23 7.13
CA SER A 374 -6.93 10.20 6.56
C SER A 374 -5.47 9.82 6.82
N SER A 375 -4.62 9.87 5.79
CA SER A 375 -3.18 9.58 5.87
C SER A 375 -2.37 10.79 6.35
N ILE A 376 -2.74 11.33 7.52
CA ILE A 376 -2.21 12.59 8.09
C ILE A 376 -0.66 12.59 8.08
N ASN A 377 -0.06 13.69 7.60
CA ASN A 377 1.39 13.89 7.44
C ASN A 377 2.11 12.99 6.41
N LYS A 378 1.42 12.08 5.71
CA LYS A 378 2.01 11.23 4.66
C LYS A 378 1.46 11.55 3.27
N GLU A 379 0.13 11.58 3.12
CA GLU A 379 -0.56 11.75 1.83
C GLU A 379 -1.71 12.76 1.92
N ILE A 380 -2.14 13.26 0.75
CA ILE A 380 -3.32 14.15 0.62
C ILE A 380 -4.60 13.31 0.48
N ASN A 381 -4.47 12.07 0.00
CA ASN A 381 -5.53 11.10 -0.13
C ASN A 381 -6.24 10.82 1.20
N GLU A 382 -7.55 10.71 1.11
CA GLU A 382 -8.45 10.33 2.20
C GLU A 382 -9.35 9.21 1.69
N VAL A 383 -9.51 8.16 2.49
CA VAL A 383 -10.34 7.00 2.13
C VAL A 383 -11.69 7.15 2.79
N LEU A 384 -12.74 7.17 1.98
CA LEU A 384 -14.12 7.20 2.45
C LEU A 384 -14.70 5.79 2.39
N ILE A 385 -15.36 5.35 3.44
CA ILE A 385 -16.11 4.08 3.49
C ILE A 385 -17.57 4.44 3.72
N CYS A 386 -18.42 4.14 2.74
CA CYS A 386 -19.83 4.46 2.73
C CYS A 386 -20.63 3.16 2.91
N SER A 387 -21.56 3.13 3.89
CA SER A 387 -22.40 1.96 4.17
C SER A 387 -23.84 2.35 4.50
N ASP A 388 -24.78 1.48 4.10
CA ASP A 388 -26.18 1.54 4.53
C ASP A 388 -26.39 1.04 5.96
N ASN A 389 -25.36 0.43 6.55
CA ASN A 389 -25.39 -0.08 7.90
C ASN A 389 -24.83 0.95 8.88
N ILE A 390 -25.56 1.23 9.96
CA ILE A 390 -25.03 1.99 11.10
C ILE A 390 -23.79 1.26 11.62
N ILE A 391 -22.66 1.96 11.66
CA ILE A 391 -21.44 1.50 12.30
C ILE A 391 -21.46 1.98 13.74
N THR A 392 -21.91 1.10 14.63
CA THR A 392 -21.95 1.35 16.07
C THR A 392 -20.55 1.30 16.68
N PRO A 393 -20.36 1.79 17.93
CA PRO A 393 -19.10 1.62 18.64
C PRO A 393 -18.65 0.17 18.74
N GLU A 394 -19.55 -0.80 18.96
CA GLU A 394 -19.18 -2.22 19.01
C GLU A 394 -18.69 -2.74 17.65
N LYS A 395 -19.29 -2.29 16.53
CA LYS A 395 -18.80 -2.62 15.18
C LYS A 395 -17.42 -2.02 14.90
N ASN A 396 -17.15 -0.79 15.33
CA ASN A 396 -15.82 -0.17 15.18
C ASN A 396 -14.76 -0.86 16.05
N THR A 397 -15.11 -1.23 17.29
CA THR A 397 -14.27 -2.04 18.18
C THR A 397 -14.00 -3.42 17.60
N THR A 398 -15.04 -4.08 17.05
CA THR A 398 -14.97 -5.36 16.35
C THR A 398 -14.03 -5.31 15.14
N PHE A 399 -14.12 -4.25 14.34
CA PHE A 399 -13.21 -3.98 13.24
C PHE A 399 -11.74 -3.89 13.71
N GLN A 400 -11.46 -3.22 14.83
CA GLN A 400 -10.11 -3.15 15.40
C GLN A 400 -9.63 -4.52 15.89
N TYR A 401 -10.52 -5.34 16.44
CA TYR A 401 -10.21 -6.70 16.88
C TYR A 401 -9.85 -7.61 15.68
N ASN A 402 -10.64 -7.59 14.62
CA ASN A 402 -10.36 -8.28 13.35
C ASN A 402 -8.97 -7.90 12.80
N LEU A 403 -8.66 -6.59 12.76
CA LEU A 403 -7.38 -6.06 12.29
C LEU A 403 -6.21 -6.56 13.14
N LEU A 404 -6.30 -6.46 14.48
CA LEU A 404 -5.25 -6.94 15.38
C LEU A 404 -5.03 -8.45 15.27
N TYR A 405 -6.11 -9.23 15.17
CA TYR A 405 -6.04 -10.68 14.97
C TYR A 405 -5.34 -11.04 13.66
N MET A 406 -5.68 -10.35 12.56
CA MET A 406 -5.05 -10.61 11.26
C MET A 406 -3.58 -10.21 11.22
N ILE A 407 -3.22 -9.06 11.81
CA ILE A 407 -1.81 -8.65 11.90
C ILE A 407 -1.04 -9.63 12.79
N LYS A 408 -1.60 -10.14 13.91
CA LYS A 408 -0.90 -11.15 14.74
C LYS A 408 -0.47 -12.36 13.89
N ASN A 409 -1.41 -12.93 13.14
CA ASN A 409 -1.20 -14.24 12.51
C ASN A 409 -0.40 -14.14 11.20
N TYR A 410 -0.42 -12.99 10.50
CA TYR A 410 0.31 -12.78 9.24
C TYR A 410 1.21 -11.52 9.29
N TYR A 411 1.89 -11.32 10.43
CA TYR A 411 2.67 -10.10 10.70
C TYR A 411 3.84 -9.87 9.73
N ASP A 412 4.34 -10.94 9.11
CA ASP A 412 5.43 -11.01 8.13
C ASP A 412 5.01 -10.57 6.71
N LYS A 413 3.73 -10.75 6.39
CA LYS A 413 3.08 -10.33 5.13
C LYS A 413 2.57 -8.89 5.21
N TRP A 414 2.57 -8.29 6.40
CA TRP A 414 2.05 -6.94 6.64
C TRP A 414 3.01 -5.82 6.19
N PHE A 415 2.45 -4.65 5.86
CA PHE A 415 3.23 -3.55 5.29
C PHE A 415 4.22 -2.90 6.27
N LEU A 416 5.44 -2.67 5.80
CA LEU A 416 6.53 -2.01 6.53
C LEU A 416 6.31 -0.51 6.82
N ASN A 417 5.47 0.14 6.01
CA ASN A 417 5.11 1.55 6.11
C ASN A 417 3.71 1.79 6.73
N PHE A 418 3.04 0.74 7.21
CA PHE A 418 1.78 0.88 7.96
C PHE A 418 2.04 1.37 9.39
N ASP A 419 1.28 2.36 9.81
CA ASP A 419 1.26 2.86 11.19
C ASP A 419 -0.09 2.52 11.80
N LEU A 420 -0.13 1.42 12.57
CA LEU A 420 -1.33 0.88 13.20
C LEU A 420 -1.96 1.87 14.20
N GLU A 421 -1.15 2.66 14.90
CA GLU A 421 -1.66 3.59 15.91
C GLU A 421 -2.23 4.84 15.24
N GLN A 422 -1.50 5.41 14.27
CA GLN A 422 -2.02 6.49 13.42
C GLN A 422 -3.30 6.06 12.70
N PHE A 423 -3.35 4.84 12.16
CA PHE A 423 -4.52 4.32 11.45
C PHE A 423 -5.76 4.29 12.34
N ILE A 424 -5.69 3.59 13.49
CA ILE A 424 -6.82 3.48 14.42
C ILE A 424 -7.29 4.86 14.90
N ASN A 425 -6.35 5.76 15.22
CA ASN A 425 -6.66 7.12 15.69
C ASN A 425 -7.26 8.04 14.61
N ASN A 426 -7.09 7.72 13.32
CA ASN A 426 -7.55 8.55 12.20
C ASN A 426 -8.91 8.12 11.62
N ILE A 427 -9.53 7.05 12.13
CA ILE A 427 -10.88 6.61 11.76
C ILE A 427 -11.91 7.58 12.35
N LYS A 428 -12.70 8.21 11.48
CA LYS A 428 -13.73 9.19 11.85
C LYS A 428 -15.07 8.80 11.25
N ILE A 429 -15.99 8.35 12.09
CA ILE A 429 -17.41 8.21 11.72
C ILE A 429 -17.99 9.63 11.64
N MET A 430 -18.62 9.98 10.51
CA MET A 430 -18.92 11.37 10.12
C MET A 430 -20.39 11.76 10.24
#